data_AF-A0AAV5QBJ8-F1
#
_entry.id   AF-A0AAV5QBJ8-F1
#
_cell.length_a   1.000
_cell.length_b   1.000
_cell.length_c   1.000
_cell.angle_alpha   90.00
_cell.angle_beta   90.00
_cell.angle_gamma   90.00
#
_symmetry.space_group_name_H-M   'P 1'
#
loop_
_entity.id
_entity.type
_entity.pdbx_description
1 polymer ?
#
loop_
_entity_poly.entity_id
_entity_poly.type
_entity_poly.pdbx_seq_one_letter_code
_entity_poly.pdbx_strand_id
1 'polypeptide(L)'
;MWIPCRNLATSIVFAMFVGSLMGKIWLTMATITASIIGLRKFGIAMSVFWITTGIFGFVSPIIGLSLKKNGPLSPTQYQPASIFVGLCYFMAGVCLYVLRCWIIQRNQIVEEMMDDDILADHLDVKVGFKNVFKGILAPKMGKV
;
A
#
# COMPACT_ATOMS: atom_id res chain seq x y z
N MET A 1 5.08 -15.65 -15.73
CA MET A 1 6.44 -15.42 -15.17
C MET A 1 6.49 -15.55 -13.64
N TRP A 2 5.43 -15.24 -12.87
CA TRP A 2 5.40 -15.49 -11.41
C TRP A 2 5.05 -16.94 -11.02
N ILE A 3 3.94 -17.49 -11.55
CA ILE A 3 3.40 -18.81 -11.13
C ILE A 3 4.17 -19.99 -11.79
N PRO A 4 4.53 -19.94 -13.09
CA PRO A 4 5.39 -20.95 -13.71
C PRO A 4 6.81 -20.39 -13.92
N CYS A 5 7.56 -20.16 -12.84
CA CYS A 5 8.98 -19.81 -12.96
C CYS A 5 9.81 -21.11 -13.04
N ARG A 6 9.95 -21.65 -14.25
CA ARG A 6 10.66 -22.92 -14.49
C ARG A 6 12.12 -22.72 -14.93
N ASN A 7 12.48 -21.52 -15.39
CA ASN A 7 13.79 -21.22 -15.94
C ASN A 7 14.43 -20.02 -15.23
N LEU A 8 15.77 -20.03 -15.10
CA LEU A 8 16.53 -18.95 -14.46
C LEU A 8 16.31 -17.58 -15.16
N ALA A 9 16.28 -17.58 -16.50
CA ALA A 9 16.07 -16.36 -17.28
C ALA A 9 14.74 -15.66 -16.94
N THR A 10 13.66 -16.43 -16.76
CA THR A 10 12.36 -15.85 -16.38
C THR A 10 12.37 -15.28 -14.97
N SER A 11 13.14 -15.88 -14.05
CA SER A 11 13.31 -15.38 -12.68
C SER A 11 14.09 -14.07 -12.64
N ILE A 12 15.14 -13.92 -13.45
CA ILE A 12 15.95 -12.70 -13.49
C ILE A 12 15.13 -11.53 -14.02
N VAL A 13 14.43 -11.72 -15.15
CA VAL A 13 13.57 -10.67 -15.73
C VAL A 13 12.49 -10.26 -14.72
N PHE A 14 11.88 -11.23 -14.06
CA PHE A 14 10.91 -10.96 -13.00
C PHE A 14 11.52 -10.18 -11.82
N ALA A 15 12.72 -10.55 -11.36
CA ALA A 15 13.42 -9.85 -10.28
C ALA A 15 13.75 -8.39 -10.64
N MET A 16 14.09 -8.09 -11.90
CA MET A 16 14.31 -6.72 -12.35
C MET A 16 13.03 -5.86 -12.27
N PHE A 17 11.90 -6.40 -12.72
CA PHE A 17 10.61 -5.70 -12.63
C PHE A 17 10.19 -5.48 -11.17
N VAL A 18 10.26 -6.52 -10.34
CA VAL A 18 9.90 -6.41 -8.92
C VAL A 18 10.84 -5.48 -8.17
N GLY A 19 12.15 -5.55 -8.43
CA GLY A 19 13.14 -4.66 -7.81
C GLY A 19 12.86 -3.20 -8.12
N SER A 20 12.55 -2.88 -9.38
CA SER A 20 12.16 -1.51 -9.78
C SER A 20 10.89 -1.02 -9.06
N LEU A 21 9.89 -1.89 -8.89
CA LEU A 21 8.65 -1.54 -8.19
C LEU A 21 8.84 -1.38 -6.68
N MET A 22 9.59 -2.29 -6.03
CA MET A 22 9.85 -2.25 -4.59
C MET A 22 10.60 -0.99 -4.17
N GLY A 23 11.54 -0.50 -5.00
CA GLY A 23 12.24 0.74 -4.71
C GLY A 23 11.32 1.95 -4.56
N LYS A 24 10.24 2.02 -5.36
CA LYS A 24 9.29 3.14 -5.34
C LYS A 24 8.49 3.23 -4.04
N ILE A 25 8.19 2.08 -3.42
CA ILE A 25 7.39 2.03 -2.19
C ILE A 25 8.12 2.79 -1.06
N TRP A 26 9.42 2.55 -0.89
CA TRP A 26 10.21 3.18 0.17
C TRP A 26 10.35 4.70 -0.01
N LEU A 27 10.49 5.16 -1.26
CA LEU A 27 10.55 6.59 -1.59
C LEU A 27 9.20 7.29 -1.36
N THR A 28 8.12 6.69 -1.85
CA THR A 28 6.78 7.30 -1.76
C THR A 28 6.24 7.30 -0.33
N MET A 29 6.60 6.32 0.48
CA MET A 29 6.19 6.19 1.88
C MET A 29 6.50 7.42 2.73
N ALA A 30 7.71 7.97 2.61
CA ALA A 30 8.10 9.17 3.34
C ALA A 30 7.25 10.39 2.91
N THR A 31 7.07 10.57 1.60
CA THR A 31 6.26 11.68 1.06
C THR A 31 4.80 11.60 1.49
N ILE A 32 4.19 10.41 1.42
CA ILE A 32 2.79 10.19 1.82
C ILE A 32 2.61 10.46 3.31
N THR A 33 3.52 9.95 4.15
CA THR A 33 3.45 10.14 5.61
C THR A 33 3.57 11.62 5.98
N ALA A 34 4.46 12.36 5.32
CA ALA A 34 4.60 13.80 5.52
C ALA A 34 3.32 14.57 5.12
N SER A 35 2.66 14.19 4.02
CA SER A 35 1.41 14.82 3.55
C SER A 35 0.16 14.50 4.38
N ILE A 36 0.19 13.40 5.16
CA ILE A 36 -0.95 13.00 6.00
C ILE A 36 -0.83 13.58 7.41
N ILE A 37 0.35 13.47 8.01
CA ILE A 37 0.56 13.70 9.45
C ILE A 37 1.26 15.04 9.72
N GLY A 38 1.85 15.65 8.69
CA GLY A 38 2.68 16.84 8.80
C GLY A 38 4.05 16.55 9.40
N LEU A 39 4.99 17.50 9.23
CA LEU A 39 6.38 17.31 9.67
C LEU A 39 6.51 17.16 11.19
N ARG A 40 5.63 17.81 11.97
CA ARG A 40 5.73 17.84 13.45
C ARG A 40 5.58 16.46 14.10
N LYS A 41 4.77 15.57 13.53
CA LYS A 41 4.51 14.21 14.05
C LYS A 41 5.07 13.11 13.14
N PHE A 42 5.86 13.47 12.13
CA PHE A 42 6.40 12.56 11.13
C PHE A 42 7.24 11.43 11.74
N GLY A 43 8.14 11.75 12.68
CA GLY A 43 9.02 10.77 13.32
C GLY A 43 8.24 9.65 14.03
N ILE A 44 7.22 10.01 14.81
CA ILE A 44 6.36 9.06 15.54
C ILE A 44 5.62 8.16 14.55
N ALA A 45 5.08 8.74 13.48
CA ALA A 45 4.38 7.98 12.44
C ALA A 45 5.28 6.95 11.76
N MET A 46 6.51 7.36 11.43
CA MET A 46 7.51 6.46 10.84
C MET A 46 7.92 5.35 11.80
N SER A 47 8.07 5.63 13.09
CA SER A 47 8.35 4.60 14.10
C SER A 47 7.24 3.54 14.17
N VAL A 48 5.96 3.96 14.19
CA VAL A 48 4.82 3.03 14.17
C VAL A 48 4.79 2.21 12.87
N PHE A 49 5.09 2.83 11.74
CA PHE A 49 5.18 2.15 10.45
C PHE A 49 6.25 1.06 10.46
N TRP A 50 7.45 1.34 10.97
CA TRP A 50 8.55 0.37 11.04
C TRP A 50 8.24 -0.79 11.97
N ILE A 51 7.65 -0.53 13.14
CA ILE A 51 7.22 -1.58 14.08
C ILE A 51 6.20 -2.50 13.39
N THR A 52 5.20 -1.92 12.73
CA THR A 52 4.17 -2.66 12.01
C THR A 52 4.78 -3.53 10.90
N THR A 53 5.69 -2.97 10.10
CA THR A 53 6.42 -3.68 9.05
C THR A 53 7.24 -4.83 9.61
N GLY A 54 7.90 -4.63 10.76
CA GLY A 54 8.66 -5.68 11.45
C GLY A 54 7.77 -6.86 11.85
N ILE A 55 6.62 -6.59 12.49
CA ILE A 55 5.68 -7.63 12.92
C ILE A 55 5.22 -8.49 11.72
N PHE A 56 4.78 -7.86 10.64
CA PHE A 56 4.36 -8.59 9.45
C PHE A 56 5.53 -9.31 8.76
N GLY A 57 6.73 -8.73 8.80
CA GLY A 57 7.96 -9.34 8.31
C GLY A 57 8.31 -10.64 9.04
N PHE A 58 8.07 -10.73 10.35
CA PHE A 58 8.27 -11.96 11.13
C PHE A 58 7.25 -13.05 10.80
N VAL A 59 5.98 -12.68 10.61
CA VAL A 59 4.89 -13.66 10.38
C VAL A 59 4.89 -14.20 8.94
N SER A 60 5.31 -13.37 7.97
CA SER A 60 5.33 -13.71 6.53
C SER A 60 6.03 -15.04 6.19
N PRO A 61 7.29 -15.30 6.62
CA PRO A 61 7.97 -16.56 6.30
C PRO A 61 7.33 -17.79 6.94
N ILE A 62 6.71 -17.65 8.12
CA ILE A 62 6.01 -18.76 8.80
C ILE A 62 4.82 -19.21 7.96
N ILE A 63 4.02 -18.25 7.47
CA ILE A 63 2.89 -18.54 6.57
C ILE A 63 3.40 -19.09 5.23
N GLY A 64 4.47 -18.51 4.68
CA GLY A 64 5.06 -18.98 3.42
C GLY A 64 5.53 -20.43 3.50
N LEU A 65 6.13 -20.83 4.63
CA LEU A 65 6.61 -22.18 4.86
C LEU A 65 5.47 -23.18 5.11
N SER A 66 4.42 -22.78 5.86
CA SER A 66 3.26 -23.64 6.11
C SER A 66 2.45 -23.92 4.84
N LEU A 67 2.45 -22.98 3.89
CA LEU A 67 1.74 -23.12 2.62
C LEU A 67 2.49 -23.96 1.58
N LYS A 68 3.77 -24.27 1.81
CA LYS A 68 4.58 -25.12 0.94
C LYS A 68 3.99 -26.54 0.92
N LYS A 69 3.75 -27.10 -0.27
CA LYS A 69 3.27 -28.48 -0.38
C LYS A 69 4.33 -29.47 0.13
N ASN A 70 3.92 -30.43 0.97
CA ASN A 70 4.78 -31.52 1.42
C ASN A 70 4.93 -32.56 0.30
N GLY A 71 6.16 -33.01 0.01
CA GLY A 71 6.43 -33.99 -1.04
C GLY A 71 7.81 -33.85 -1.71
N PRO A 72 8.15 -34.76 -2.64
CA PRO A 72 9.39 -34.72 -3.41
C PRO A 72 9.50 -33.42 -4.23
N LEU A 73 10.74 -33.04 -4.58
CA LEU A 73 11.07 -31.82 -5.33
C LEU A 73 10.25 -31.73 -6.63
N SER A 74 9.18 -30.94 -6.58
CA SER A 74 8.26 -30.74 -7.69
C SER A 74 8.18 -29.25 -8.05
N PRO A 75 8.12 -28.89 -9.34
CA PRO A 75 8.03 -27.50 -9.78
C PRO A 75 6.82 -26.73 -9.21
N THR A 76 5.78 -27.43 -8.77
CA THR A 76 4.53 -26.84 -8.24
C THR A 76 4.54 -26.67 -6.72
N GLN A 77 5.64 -26.99 -6.04
CA GLN A 77 5.69 -27.02 -4.58
C GLN A 77 5.52 -25.64 -3.93
N TYR A 78 5.99 -24.59 -4.59
CA TYR A 78 5.92 -23.19 -4.12
C TYR A 78 4.75 -22.39 -4.72
N GLN A 79 3.98 -23.00 -5.64
CA GLN A 79 2.81 -22.37 -6.27
C GLN A 79 1.83 -21.74 -5.26
N PRO A 80 1.41 -22.40 -4.17
CA PRO A 80 0.49 -21.80 -3.21
C PRO A 80 1.10 -20.59 -2.48
N ALA A 81 2.38 -20.65 -2.07
CA ALA A 81 3.08 -19.52 -1.45
C ALA A 81 3.15 -18.32 -2.40
N SER A 82 3.41 -18.58 -3.68
CA SER A 82 3.35 -17.58 -4.75
C SER A 82 1.95 -16.96 -4.88
N ILE A 83 0.86 -17.73 -4.81
CA ILE A 83 -0.50 -17.15 -4.87
C ILE A 83 -0.79 -16.28 -3.65
N PHE A 84 -0.40 -16.73 -2.45
CA PHE A 84 -0.57 -15.97 -1.21
C PHE A 84 0.10 -14.59 -1.27
N VAL A 85 1.37 -14.52 -1.68
CA VAL A 85 2.07 -13.23 -1.76
C VAL A 85 1.45 -12.33 -2.83
N GLY A 86 0.98 -12.91 -3.95
CA GLY A 86 0.23 -12.17 -4.97
C GLY A 86 -1.05 -11.53 -4.43
N LEU A 87 -1.82 -12.27 -3.61
CA LEU A 87 -3.01 -11.75 -2.94
C LEU A 87 -2.66 -10.65 -1.93
N CYS A 88 -1.59 -10.79 -1.16
CA CYS A 88 -1.13 -9.75 -0.23
C CYS A 88 -0.81 -8.44 -0.95
N TYR A 89 -0.08 -8.50 -2.08
CA TYR A 89 0.19 -7.31 -2.89
C TYR A 89 -1.07 -6.71 -3.52
N PHE A 90 -2.01 -7.55 -3.96
CA PHE A 90 -3.28 -7.08 -4.50
C PHE A 90 -4.09 -6.33 -3.44
N MET A 91 -4.24 -6.91 -2.24
CA MET A 91 -4.94 -6.27 -1.12
C MET A 91 -4.25 -4.98 -0.68
N ALA A 92 -2.92 -4.96 -0.63
CA ALA A 92 -2.17 -3.73 -0.37
C ALA A 92 -2.45 -2.64 -1.42
N GLY A 93 -2.52 -3.02 -2.70
CA GLY A 93 -2.90 -2.12 -3.79
C GLY A 93 -4.31 -1.53 -3.61
N VAL A 94 -5.29 -2.35 -3.22
CA VAL A 94 -6.65 -1.91 -2.90
C VAL A 94 -6.64 -0.92 -1.72
N CYS A 95 -5.94 -1.24 -0.64
CA CYS A 95 -5.81 -0.35 0.52
C CYS A 95 -5.18 1.00 0.15
N LEU A 96 -4.12 1.01 -0.67
CA LEU A 96 -3.48 2.23 -1.15
C LEU A 96 -4.39 3.05 -2.06
N TYR A 97 -5.21 2.38 -2.89
CA TYR A 97 -6.19 3.05 -3.73
C TYR A 97 -7.27 3.73 -2.88
N VAL A 98 -7.80 3.03 -1.87
CA VAL A 98 -8.75 3.60 -0.90
C VAL A 98 -8.13 4.80 -0.17
N LEU A 99 -6.87 4.69 0.28
CA LEU A 99 -6.15 5.78 0.92
C LEU A 99 -6.02 6.99 -0.01
N ARG A 100 -5.69 6.78 -1.29
CA ARG A 100 -5.63 7.85 -2.29
C ARG A 100 -6.97 8.56 -2.45
N CYS A 101 -8.07 7.81 -2.55
CA CYS A 101 -9.41 8.39 -2.61
C CYS A 101 -9.74 9.22 -1.37
N TRP A 102 -9.34 8.75 -0.18
CA TRP A 102 -9.51 9.50 1.06
C TRP A 102 -8.74 10.83 1.05
N ILE A 103 -7.48 10.82 0.60
CA ILE A 103 -6.64 12.04 0.52
C ILE A 103 -7.27 13.08 -0.43
N ILE A 104 -7.76 12.64 -1.60
CA ILE A 104 -8.40 13.54 -2.57
C ILE A 104 -9.64 14.20 -1.96
N GLN A 105 -10.50 13.42 -1.32
CA GLN A 105 -11.72 13.95 -0.69
C GLN A 105 -11.39 14.90 0.47
N ARG A 106 -10.38 14.57 1.28
CA ARG A 106 -9.91 15.43 2.36
C ARG A 106 -9.43 16.77 1.81
N ASN A 107 -8.64 16.76 0.74
CA ASN A 107 -8.11 17.99 0.15
C ASN A 107 -9.22 18.90 -0.40
N GLN A 108 -10.26 18.33 -1.02
CA GLN A 108 -11.42 19.11 -1.50
C GLN A 108 -12.17 19.78 -0.35
N ILE A 109 -12.39 19.07 0.76
CA ILE A 109 -13.07 19.63 1.93
C ILE A 109 -12.24 20.76 2.56
N VAL A 110 -10.92 20.59 2.61
CA VAL A 110 -10.02 21.65 3.12
C VAL A 110 -10.05 22.88 2.22
N GLU A 111 -10.12 22.72 0.90
CA GLU A 111 -10.22 23.82 -0.07
C GLU A 111 -11.55 24.58 0.08
N GLU A 112 -12.68 23.88 0.18
CA GLU A 112 -14.00 24.49 0.44
C GLU A 112 -14.03 25.26 1.78
N MET A 113 -13.33 24.78 2.82
CA MET A 113 -13.21 25.48 4.10
C MET A 113 -12.25 26.67 4.07
N MET A 114 -11.37 26.78 3.08
CA MET A 114 -10.39 27.88 2.96
C MET A 114 -11.00 29.13 2.31
N ASP A 115 -12.02 28.96 1.47
CA ASP A 115 -12.77 30.06 0.86
C ASP A 115 -13.73 30.74 1.86
N ASP A 116 -14.12 30.05 2.93
CA ASP A 116 -14.96 30.57 4.02
C ASP A 116 -14.09 30.93 5.25
N ASP A 117 -13.51 32.14 5.29
CA ASP A 117 -12.61 32.70 6.33
C ASP A 117 -12.83 32.23 7.80
N ILE A 118 -12.33 31.04 8.17
CA ILE A 118 -12.14 30.63 9.57
C ILE A 118 -10.77 29.94 9.69
N LEU A 119 -9.89 30.54 10.50
CA LEU A 119 -8.61 29.99 10.97
C LEU A 119 -8.83 28.76 11.89
N ALA A 120 -9.42 27.69 11.36
CA ALA A 120 -9.63 26.44 12.07
C ALA A 120 -8.49 25.44 11.76
N ASP A 121 -7.99 24.83 12.82
CA ASP A 121 -6.90 23.85 12.85
C ASP A 121 -7.05 22.78 11.73
N HIS A 122 -6.16 22.85 10.74
CA HIS A 122 -6.16 22.15 9.44
C HIS A 122 -5.89 20.63 9.52
N LEU A 123 -6.02 20.03 10.71
CA LEU A 123 -5.55 18.67 10.99
C LEU A 123 -6.66 17.68 11.35
N ASP A 124 -7.91 18.13 11.56
CA ASP A 124 -8.99 17.27 12.10
C ASP A 124 -10.24 17.18 11.21
N VAL A 125 -10.04 17.19 9.89
CA VAL A 125 -11.12 16.94 8.92
C VAL A 125 -11.51 15.45 8.93
N LYS A 126 -12.61 15.13 9.63
CA LYS A 126 -13.20 13.80 9.65
C LYS A 126 -13.95 13.51 8.35
N VAL A 127 -13.29 12.84 7.41
CA VAL A 127 -13.95 12.35 6.19
C VAL A 127 -14.79 11.11 6.51
N GLY A 128 -16.11 11.20 6.32
CA GLY A 128 -17.01 10.06 6.53
C GLY A 128 -16.71 8.91 5.57
N PHE A 129 -16.71 7.67 6.07
CA PHE A 129 -16.42 6.45 5.29
C PHE A 129 -17.34 6.27 4.06
N LYS A 130 -18.61 6.72 4.18
CA LYS A 130 -19.57 6.75 3.06
C LYS A 130 -19.13 7.67 1.92
N ASN A 131 -18.46 8.78 2.23
CA ASN A 131 -17.97 9.74 1.23
C ASN A 131 -16.72 9.22 0.53
N VAL A 132 -15.86 8.47 1.25
CA VAL A 132 -14.72 7.76 0.65
C VAL A 132 -15.20 6.74 -0.38
N PHE A 133 -16.21 5.92 -0.01
CA PHE A 133 -16.79 4.94 -0.95
C PHE A 133 -17.53 5.58 -2.13
N LYS A 134 -18.19 6.73 -1.92
CA LYS A 134 -18.81 7.50 -3.00
C LYS A 134 -17.75 8.10 -3.95
N GLY A 135 -16.63 8.58 -3.42
CA GLY A 135 -15.48 9.06 -4.21
C GLY A 135 -14.73 7.95 -4.96
N ILE A 136 -14.74 6.71 -4.43
CA ILE A 136 -14.27 5.51 -5.15
C ILE A 136 -15.16 5.21 -6.37
N LEU A 137 -16.48 5.39 -6.24
CA LEU A 137 -17.43 5.05 -7.32
C LEU A 137 -17.62 6.16 -8.35
N ALA A 138 -17.43 7.42 -7.95
CA ALA A 138 -17.52 8.60 -8.80
C ALA A 138 -16.24 9.44 -8.66
N PRO A 139 -15.12 9.00 -9.26
CA PRO A 139 -13.91 9.82 -9.30
C PRO A 139 -14.20 11.04 -10.16
N LYS A 140 -14.64 12.14 -9.56
CA LYS A 140 -14.59 13.44 -10.23
C LYS A 140 -13.11 13.77 -10.36
N MET A 141 -12.57 13.62 -11.58
CA MET A 141 -11.27 14.16 -11.94
C MET A 141 -11.33 15.67 -11.72
N GLY A 142 -10.83 16.10 -10.55
CA GLY A 142 -10.50 17.50 -10.31
C GLY A 142 -9.53 17.93 -11.41
N LYS A 143 -9.84 19.06 -12.04
CA LYS A 143 -9.00 19.68 -13.07
C LYS A 143 -7.60 19.88 -12.47
N VAL A 144 -6.60 19.36 -13.18
CA VAL A 144 -5.18 19.67 -12.98
C VAL A 144 -4.96 21.16 -13.20
#